data_AF-J9VW91-F1
#
_entry.id   AF-J9VW91-F1
#
_cell.length_a   1.000
_cell.length_b   1.000
_cell.length_c   1.000
_cell.angle_alpha   90.00
_cell.angle_beta   90.00
_cell.angle_gamma   90.00
#
_symmetry.space_group_name_H-M   'P 1'
#
loop_
_entity.id
_entity.type
_entity.pdbx_description
1 polymer ?
#
loop_
_entity_poly.entity_id
_entity_poly.type
_entity_poly.pdbx_seq_one_letter_code
_entity_poly.pdbx_strand_id
1 'polypeptide(L)'
;MHYHTCLSMRALFQEDDAVAISALADELSEDAQININGNCLTPTLFREVITSQFRDVFLARVISITDLNVILLNPEGTTGVVAQNSKYKTKGKADGQVLVQSATTIVQVEEQNGKKVMSIFEAQTVDER
;
A
#
# COMPACT_ATOMS: atom_id res chain seq x y z
N MET A 1 -7.77 -10.50 -12.74
CA MET A 1 -7.60 -9.71 -11.50
C MET A 1 -7.23 -8.31 -11.96
N HIS A 2 -8.10 -7.31 -11.81
CA HIS A 2 -7.78 -5.93 -12.21
C HIS A 2 -6.76 -5.38 -11.21
N TYR A 3 -5.61 -4.90 -11.67
CA TYR A 3 -4.57 -4.27 -10.84
C TYR A 3 -5.06 -3.05 -10.04
N HIS A 4 -6.27 -2.55 -10.29
CA HIS A 4 -6.89 -1.44 -9.58
C HIS A 4 -7.16 -1.71 -8.09
N THR A 5 -7.11 -2.95 -7.62
CA THR A 5 -7.06 -3.28 -6.18
C THR A 5 -5.62 -3.52 -5.73
N CYS A 6 -4.83 -2.46 -5.76
CA CYS A 6 -3.50 -2.38 -5.16
C CYS A 6 -3.54 -2.79 -3.68
N LEU A 7 -2.44 -3.35 -3.14
CA LEU A 7 -2.25 -3.72 -1.73
C LEU A 7 -2.80 -2.63 -0.78
N SER A 8 -2.60 -1.36 -1.11
CA SER A 8 -3.09 -0.22 -0.34
C SER A 8 -4.62 -0.18 -0.18
N MET A 9 -5.40 -0.60 -1.18
CA MET A 9 -6.86 -0.69 -1.06
C MET A 9 -7.31 -1.83 -0.14
N ARG A 10 -6.58 -2.96 -0.16
CA ARG A 10 -6.95 -4.15 0.62
C ARG A 10 -6.38 -4.15 2.03
N ALA A 11 -5.31 -3.40 2.28
CA ALA A 11 -4.65 -3.29 3.56
C ALA A 11 -4.84 -1.92 4.23
N LEU A 12 -4.51 -0.82 3.55
CA LEU A 12 -4.49 0.51 4.17
C LEU A 12 -5.90 1.11 4.27
N PHE A 13 -6.67 1.06 3.19
CA PHE A 13 -8.02 1.64 3.09
C PHE A 13 -9.15 0.65 3.38
N GLN A 14 -8.81 -0.56 3.81
CA GLN A 14 -9.77 -1.54 4.28
C GLN A 14 -10.30 -1.11 5.65
N GLU A 15 -11.61 -1.18 5.87
CA GLU A 15 -12.23 -0.80 7.15
C GLU A 15 -12.08 -1.90 8.20
N ASP A 16 -12.14 -3.17 7.79
CA ASP A 16 -11.98 -4.33 8.68
C ASP A 16 -10.50 -4.65 8.92
N ASP A 17 -10.06 -4.53 10.17
CA ASP A 17 -8.66 -4.80 10.57
C ASP A 17 -8.23 -6.24 10.28
N ALA A 18 -9.10 -7.24 10.47
CA ALA A 18 -8.76 -8.64 10.22
C ALA A 18 -8.56 -8.91 8.73
N VAL A 19 -9.41 -8.32 7.88
CA VAL A 19 -9.27 -8.41 6.41
C VAL A 19 -8.00 -7.72 5.95
N ALA A 20 -7.68 -6.56 6.50
CA ALA A 20 -6.46 -5.82 6.19
C ALA A 20 -5.19 -6.60 6.56
N ILE A 21 -5.15 -7.17 7.76
CA ILE A 21 -4.03 -7.98 8.25
C ILE A 21 -3.84 -9.22 7.38
N SER A 22 -4.92 -9.92 7.04
CA SER A 22 -4.86 -11.09 6.16
C SER A 22 -4.31 -10.72 4.78
N ALA A 23 -4.78 -9.61 4.19
CA ALA A 23 -4.28 -9.15 2.89
C ALA A 23 -2.77 -8.85 2.92
N LEU A 24 -2.27 -8.21 3.97
CA LEU A 24 -0.83 -7.98 4.14
C LEU A 24 -0.02 -9.27 4.28
N ALA A 25 -0.57 -10.28 4.95
CA ALA A 25 0.09 -11.57 5.11
C ALA A 25 0.13 -12.37 3.79
N ASP A 26 -0.95 -12.31 3.01
CA ASP A 26 -1.10 -13.10 1.77
C ASP A 26 -0.38 -12.48 0.57
N GLU A 27 -0.35 -11.14 0.49
CA GLU A 27 0.13 -10.44 -0.70
C GLU A 27 1.57 -9.94 -0.61
N LEU A 28 2.10 -9.76 0.61
CA LEU A 28 3.46 -9.27 0.82
C LEU A 28 4.44 -10.43 1.00
N SER A 29 5.27 -10.67 -0.01
CA SER A 29 6.33 -11.68 0.05
C SER A 29 7.40 -11.34 1.10
N GLU A 30 8.02 -12.36 1.70
CA GLU A 30 9.18 -12.17 2.59
C GLU A 30 10.39 -11.53 1.90
N ASP A 31 10.47 -11.64 0.57
CA ASP A 31 11.50 -11.02 -0.26
C ASP A 31 11.08 -9.62 -0.77
N ALA A 32 9.97 -9.06 -0.27
CA ALA A 32 9.49 -7.78 -0.75
C ALA A 32 10.45 -6.62 -0.40
N GLN A 33 10.68 -5.74 -1.37
CA GLN A 33 11.48 -4.53 -1.18
C GLN A 33 10.55 -3.35 -0.92
N ILE A 34 10.68 -2.70 0.23
CA ILE A 34 9.75 -1.65 0.63
C ILE A 34 10.56 -0.40 0.95
N ASN A 35 10.28 0.69 0.25
CA ASN A 35 10.87 2.00 0.50
C ASN A 35 9.77 3.04 0.67
N ILE A 36 9.67 3.63 1.86
CA ILE A 36 8.69 4.67 2.17
C ILE A 36 9.44 5.94 2.56
N ASN A 37 9.27 7.02 1.78
CA ASN A 37 9.96 8.29 1.98
C ASN A 37 11.49 8.16 2.11
N GLY A 38 12.10 7.25 1.33
CA GLY A 38 13.54 6.97 1.38
C GLY A 38 13.96 5.96 2.43
N ASN A 39 13.07 5.53 3.33
CA ASN A 39 13.38 4.54 4.37
C ASN A 39 13.10 3.13 3.86
N CYS A 40 14.13 2.28 3.84
CA CYS A 40 13.97 0.87 3.50
C CYS A 40 13.42 0.09 4.71
N LEU A 41 12.30 -0.61 4.51
CA LEU A 41 11.65 -1.43 5.51
C LEU A 41 11.72 -2.89 5.11
N THR A 42 11.91 -3.78 6.09
CA THR A 42 11.69 -5.21 5.88
C THR A 42 10.19 -5.48 5.80
N PRO A 43 9.74 -6.57 5.13
CA PRO A 43 8.32 -6.92 5.09
C PRO A 43 7.69 -7.10 6.47
N THR A 44 8.43 -7.70 7.41
CA THR A 44 7.99 -7.83 8.81
C THR A 44 7.80 -6.47 9.48
N LEU A 45 8.78 -5.57 9.37
CA LEU A 45 8.66 -4.24 9.96
C LEU A 45 7.52 -3.44 9.32
N PHE A 46 7.36 -3.53 8.00
CA PHE A 46 6.25 -2.86 7.31
C PHE A 46 4.90 -3.38 7.80
N ARG A 47 4.73 -4.70 7.93
CA ARG A 47 3.52 -5.31 8.50
C ARG A 47 3.27 -4.82 9.92
N GLU A 48 4.28 -4.77 10.78
CA GLU A 48 4.15 -4.26 12.15
C GLU A 48 3.75 -2.79 12.18
N VAL A 49 4.37 -1.93 11.36
CA VAL A 49 4.03 -0.51 11.25
C VAL A 49 2.57 -0.33 10.84
N ILE A 50 2.12 -1.02 9.79
CA ILE A 50 0.73 -0.88 9.33
C ILE A 50 -0.25 -1.42 10.38
N THR A 51 -0.04 -2.65 10.87
CA THR A 51 -1.03 -3.34 11.70
C THR A 51 -1.07 -2.84 13.13
N SER A 52 0.09 -2.55 13.73
CA SER A 52 0.19 -2.24 15.17
C SER A 52 0.36 -0.75 15.47
N GLN A 53 0.88 0.04 14.53
CA GLN A 53 1.13 1.47 14.77
C GLN A 53 0.13 2.35 14.02
N PHE A 54 -0.12 2.07 12.74
CA PHE A 54 -1.01 2.90 11.94
C PHE A 54 -2.48 2.57 12.18
N ARG A 55 -2.89 1.31 11.94
CA ARG A 55 -4.30 0.91 12.00
C ARG A 55 -4.87 0.95 13.41
N ASP A 56 -4.05 0.74 14.44
CA ASP A 56 -4.51 0.87 15.83
C ASP A 56 -4.91 2.31 16.18
N VAL A 57 -4.25 3.30 15.55
CA VAL A 57 -4.40 4.72 15.90
C VAL A 57 -5.26 5.49 14.90
N PHE A 58 -5.31 5.07 13.64
CA PHE A 58 -5.92 5.83 12.55
C PHE A 58 -6.94 5.02 11.75
N LEU A 59 -7.95 5.72 11.22
CA LEU A 59 -8.80 5.25 10.14
C LEU A 59 -8.38 5.97 8.85
N ALA A 60 -8.09 5.21 7.79
CA ALA A 60 -7.74 5.77 6.50
C ALA A 60 -8.89 5.63 5.50
N ARG A 61 -9.17 6.69 4.73
CA ARG A 61 -10.17 6.67 3.67
C ARG A 61 -9.63 7.31 2.41
N VAL A 62 -9.68 6.58 1.31
CA VAL A 62 -9.30 7.09 0.00
C VAL A 62 -10.25 8.21 -0.46
N ILE A 63 -9.68 9.28 -1.01
CA ILE A 63 -10.40 10.34 -1.73
C ILE A 63 -10.36 10.06 -3.22
N SER A 64 -9.17 9.82 -3.76
CA SER A 64 -8.96 9.53 -5.17
C SER A 64 -7.70 8.70 -5.38
N ILE A 65 -7.70 7.87 -6.42
CA ILE A 65 -6.51 7.21 -6.95
C ILE A 65 -6.48 7.54 -8.43
N THR A 66 -5.33 7.99 -8.90
CA THR A 66 -5.04 8.24 -10.31
C THR A 66 -3.89 7.34 -10.71
N ASP A 67 -4.14 6.42 -11.64
CA ASP A 67 -3.08 5.63 -12.24
C ASP A 67 -2.23 6.55 -13.12
N LEU A 68 -0.94 6.65 -12.79
CA LEU A 68 0.04 7.40 -13.56
C LEU A 68 0.61 6.55 -14.69
N ASN A 69 0.82 5.26 -14.43
CA ASN A 69 1.29 4.31 -15.42
C ASN A 69 0.93 2.87 -15.01
N VAL A 70 0.66 2.02 -15.99
CA VAL A 70 0.42 0.58 -15.81
C VAL A 70 1.14 -0.17 -16.92
N ILE A 71 2.14 -0.97 -16.55
CA ILE A 71 2.93 -1.79 -17.46
C ILE A 71 2.73 -3.25 -17.06
N LEU A 72 2.22 -4.06 -17.99
CA LEU A 72 2.12 -5.51 -17.79
C LEU A 72 3.40 -6.17 -18.29
N LEU A 73 3.93 -7.12 -17.51
CA LEU A 73 5.15 -7.85 -17.87
C LEU A 73 4.85 -9.26 -18.41
N ASN A 74 3.58 -9.71 -18.34
CA ASN A 74 3.15 -10.98 -18.93
C ASN A 74 1.71 -10.92 -19.50
N PRO A 75 1.37 -11.79 -20.47
CA PRO A 75 0.04 -11.82 -21.11
C PRO A 75 -1.11 -12.06 -20.15
N GLU A 76 -0.89 -12.81 -19.07
CA GLU A 76 -1.90 -13.12 -18.06
C GLU A 76 -2.19 -11.91 -17.14
N GLY A 77 -1.35 -10.87 -17.18
CA GLY A 77 -1.48 -9.71 -16.33
C GLY A 77 -1.36 -10.06 -14.85
N THR A 78 -0.39 -10.91 -14.48
CA THR A 78 -0.11 -11.28 -13.08
C THR A 78 1.20 -10.68 -12.55
N THR A 79 2.06 -10.20 -13.45
CA THR A 79 3.27 -9.42 -13.19
C THR A 79 3.21 -8.08 -13.93
N GLY A 80 3.84 -7.05 -13.35
CA GLY A 80 3.70 -5.69 -13.86
C GLY A 80 4.31 -4.63 -12.96
N VAL A 81 4.30 -3.40 -13.45
CA VAL A 81 4.59 -2.19 -12.68
C VAL A 81 3.39 -1.27 -12.74
N VAL A 82 2.93 -0.81 -11.59
CA VAL A 82 1.83 0.14 -11.45
C VAL A 82 2.36 1.35 -10.68
N ALA A 83 2.24 2.52 -11.28
CA ALA A 83 2.51 3.80 -10.63
C ALA A 83 1.18 4.53 -10.42
N GLN A 84 0.90 4.95 -9.19
CA GLN A 84 -0.33 5.62 -8.82
C GLN A 84 -0.03 6.86 -8.00
N ASN A 85 -0.86 7.88 -8.14
CA ASN A 85 -0.98 8.95 -7.17
C ASN A 85 -2.30 8.75 -6.42
N SER A 86 -2.22 8.64 -5.10
CA SER A 86 -3.38 8.52 -4.22
C SER A 86 -3.50 9.77 -3.37
N LYS A 87 -4.75 10.21 -3.14
CA LYS A 87 -5.10 11.20 -2.14
C LYS A 87 -6.06 10.56 -1.16
N TYR A 88 -5.82 10.73 0.12
CA TYR A 88 -6.59 10.08 1.18
C TYR A 88 -6.65 10.94 2.43
N LYS A 89 -7.57 10.58 3.33
CA LYS A 89 -7.69 11.16 4.66
C LYS A 89 -7.29 10.13 5.70
N THR A 90 -6.59 10.58 6.74
CA THR A 90 -6.42 9.81 7.96
C THR A 90 -7.14 10.51 9.09
N LYS A 91 -7.91 9.76 9.87
CA LYS A 91 -8.63 10.26 11.04
C LYS A 91 -8.07 9.58 12.29
N GLY A 92 -7.58 10.37 13.25
CA GLY A 92 -7.17 9.85 14.55
C GLY A 92 -8.36 9.25 15.30
N LYS A 93 -8.22 8.01 15.77
CA LYS A 93 -9.27 7.33 16.53
C LYS A 93 -9.48 7.97 17.91
N ALA A 94 -8.42 8.47 18.53
CA ALA A 94 -8.45 9.06 19.87
C ALA A 94 -8.97 10.51 19.90
N ASP A 95 -8.54 11.34 18.95
CA ASP A 95 -8.81 12.79 18.94
C ASP A 95 -9.76 13.24 17.83
N GLY A 96 -10.06 12.36 16.88
CA GLY A 96 -10.91 12.66 15.73
C GLY A 96 -10.29 13.62 14.71
N GLN A 97 -9.02 14.03 14.88
CA GLN A 97 -8.35 14.95 13.95
C GLN A 97 -8.21 14.31 12.58
N VAL A 98 -8.38 15.11 11.53
CA VAL A 98 -8.34 14.64 10.14
C VAL A 98 -7.18 15.30 9.42
N LEU A 99 -6.31 14.49 8.83
CA LEU A 99 -5.24 14.94 7.95
C LEU A 99 -5.59 14.56 6.51
N VAL A 100 -5.28 15.46 5.57
CA VAL A 100 -5.34 15.15 4.14
C VAL A 100 -3.93 14.91 3.65
N GLN A 101 -3.74 13.77 2.99
CA GLN A 101 -2.43 13.29 2.56
C GLN A 101 -2.49 12.87 1.10
N SER A 102 -1.35 12.94 0.45
CA SER A 102 -1.14 12.36 -0.87
C SER A 102 0.06 11.41 -0.84
N ALA A 103 0.02 10.38 -1.68
CA ALA A 103 1.13 9.48 -1.88
C ALA A 103 1.30 9.11 -3.35
N THR A 104 2.53 9.17 -3.85
CA THR A 104 2.89 8.55 -5.12
C THR A 104 3.52 7.20 -4.82
N THR A 105 2.88 6.14 -5.29
CA THR A 105 3.26 4.75 -5.03
C THR A 105 3.59 4.07 -6.34
N ILE A 106 4.75 3.42 -6.40
CA ILE A 106 5.14 2.51 -7.48
C ILE A 106 5.18 1.11 -6.89
N VAL A 107 4.36 0.22 -7.44
CA VAL A 107 4.34 -1.19 -7.08
C VAL A 107 4.80 -2.00 -8.28
N GLN A 108 5.84 -2.79 -8.09
CA GLN A 108 6.30 -3.78 -9.05
C GLN A 108 5.99 -5.17 -8.51
N VAL A 109 5.39 -6.01 -9.35
CA VAL A 109 5.10 -7.41 -9.05
C VAL A 109 5.81 -8.26 -10.08
N GLU A 110 6.72 -9.10 -9.61
CA GLU A 110 7.47 -10.07 -10.40
C GLU A 110 7.16 -11.48 -9.96
N GLU A 111 7.62 -12.46 -10.73
CA GLU A 111 7.62 -13.86 -10.32
C GLU A 111 9.07 -14.35 -10.21
N GLN A 112 9.43 -14.91 -9.07
CA GLN A 112 10.73 -15.51 -8.80
C GLN A 112 10.52 -16.89 -8.19
N ASN A 113 11.08 -17.94 -8.81
CA ASN A 113 10.94 -19.33 -8.36
C ASN A 113 9.46 -19.77 -8.16
N GLY A 114 8.56 -19.33 -9.04
CA GLY A 114 7.12 -19.62 -8.94
C GLY A 114 6.38 -18.87 -7.85
N LYS A 115 7.03 -17.89 -7.19
CA LYS A 115 6.43 -17.04 -6.15
C LYS A 115 6.36 -15.60 -6.64
N LYS A 116 5.30 -14.89 -6.27
CA LYS A 116 5.23 -13.45 -6.53
C LYS A 116 6.14 -12.71 -5.57
N VAL A 117 6.92 -11.79 -6.10
CA VAL A 117 7.76 -10.87 -5.31
C VAL A 117 7.27 -9.45 -5.59
N MET A 118 7.01 -8.71 -4.52
CA MET A 118 6.50 -7.34 -4.60
C MET A 118 7.58 -6.34 -4.22
N SER A 119 7.73 -5.26 -4.98
CA SER A 119 8.51 -4.10 -4.57
C SER A 119 7.60 -2.87 -4.50
N ILE A 120 7.68 -2.13 -3.40
CA ILE A 120 6.86 -0.96 -3.11
C ILE A 120 7.78 0.23 -2.87
N PHE A 121 7.62 1.26 -3.68
CA PHE A 121 8.31 2.54 -3.53
C PHE A 121 7.28 3.63 -3.37
N GLU A 122 7.31 4.35 -2.26
CA GLU A 122 6.30 5.33 -1.95
C GLU A 122 6.90 6.63 -1.42
N ALA A 123 6.38 7.75 -1.91
CA ALA A 123 6.60 9.07 -1.34
C ALA A 123 5.26 9.63 -0.86
N GLN A 124 5.16 9.93 0.43
CA GLN A 124 3.96 10.44 1.09
C GLN A 124 4.17 11.88 1.58
N THR A 125 3.14 12.71 1.42
CA THR A 125 3.08 14.10 1.92
C THR A 125 1.83 14.34 2.75
N VAL A 126 1.91 15.34 3.64
CA VAL A 126 0.72 15.94 4.27
C VAL A 126 0.39 17.20 3.49
N ASP A 127 -0.79 17.22 2.89
CA ASP A 127 -1.21 18.32 2.02
C ASP A 127 -1.89 19.42 2.84
N GLU A 128 -2.70 19.04 3.83
CA GLU A 128 -3.48 19.93 4.68
C GLU A 128 -3.54 19.37 6.12
N ARG A 129 -3.50 20.25 7.11
CA ARG A 129 -3.62 19.95 8.55
C ARG A 129 -4.86 20.60 9.14
#